data_AF-F9MPU3-F1
#
_entry.id   AF-F9MPU3-F1
#
_cell.length_a   1.000
_cell.length_b   1.000
_cell.length_c   1.000
_cell.angle_alpha   90.00
_cell.angle_beta   90.00
_cell.angle_gamma   90.00
#
_symmetry.space_group_name_H-M   'P 1'
#
loop_
_entity.id
_entity.type
_entity.pdbx_description
1 polymer ?
#
loop_
_entity_poly.entity_id
_entity_poly.type
_entity_poly.pdbx_seq_one_letter_code
_entity_poly.pdbx_strand_id
1 'polypeptide(L)'
;MVQENVTRLRAYMQSIQATAVLLLQPENILYFSGFTGGEGALVVTATRAELWTDARYLEQAAQQAGLLYEIKNHQGKLASCIARTLTAEQVATVAYEPQGLTYFMYEALAQETTSSFVPADVVSLRAVKQRAEIAYTRRACAIADKAFAQTVAELHAGMTEREVATMLESKMLLLGSEEKSFTTIVASGTRSAMPHGTATDKVIEVGDFVTFDFGAVCHGYHSDMTRTLVMGRASTEQKEWYALVQEGQRLGVSLLHVGASCRDIDAQVRAFFAQHGVERYFTHSLGHGTGLEIHEAPVLSPRSTETLKENMIVTVEPGLYIEGKYGVRIEDSLAITATGCELLTQTSKELMELV
;
A
#
# COMPACT_ATOMS: atom_id res chain seq x y z
N MET A 1 -10.50 -10.22 14.42
CA MET A 1 -9.34 -9.87 13.59
C MET A 1 -8.13 -10.75 13.92
N VAL A 2 -7.30 -10.44 14.93
CA VAL A 2 -6.06 -11.19 15.25
C VAL A 2 -6.26 -12.72 15.34
N GLN A 3 -7.21 -13.19 16.15
CA GLN A 3 -7.48 -14.63 16.30
C GLN A 3 -7.87 -15.31 14.97
N GLU A 4 -8.65 -14.63 14.13
CA GLU A 4 -9.08 -15.14 12.83
C GLU A 4 -7.90 -15.18 11.84
N ASN A 5 -7.03 -14.16 11.87
CA ASN A 5 -5.80 -14.12 11.08
C ASN A 5 -4.89 -15.29 11.41
N VAL A 6 -4.68 -15.58 12.70
CA VAL A 6 -3.85 -16.72 13.13
C VAL A 6 -4.50 -18.06 12.76
N THR A 7 -5.83 -18.19 12.82
CA THR A 7 -6.52 -19.39 12.33
C THR A 7 -6.29 -19.60 10.84
N ARG A 8 -6.39 -18.55 10.03
CA ARG A 8 -6.10 -18.60 8.59
C ARG A 8 -4.64 -18.93 8.31
N LEU A 9 -3.71 -18.35 9.08
CA LEU A 9 -2.28 -18.63 8.99
C LEU A 9 -1.99 -20.11 9.27
N ARG A 10 -2.56 -20.69 10.33
CA ARG A 10 -2.40 -22.12 10.66
C ARG A 10 -2.97 -23.03 9.57
N ALA A 11 -4.12 -22.69 8.99
CA ALA A 11 -4.68 -23.44 7.86
C ALA A 11 -3.77 -23.36 6.62
N TYR A 12 -3.20 -22.18 6.34
CA TYR A 12 -2.23 -22.01 5.27
C TYR A 12 -0.95 -22.83 5.51
N MET A 13 -0.39 -22.81 6.71
CA MET A 13 0.76 -23.63 7.09
C MET A 13 0.52 -25.12 6.82
N GLN A 14 -0.66 -25.64 7.17
CA GLN A 14 -1.05 -27.03 6.88
C GLN A 14 -1.07 -27.32 5.38
N SER A 15 -1.56 -26.40 4.56
CA SER A 15 -1.63 -26.57 3.10
C SER A 15 -0.25 -26.68 2.43
N ILE A 16 0.78 -26.11 3.04
CA ILE A 16 2.18 -26.17 2.57
C ILE A 16 3.05 -27.13 3.39
N GLN A 17 2.43 -27.97 4.22
CA GLN A 17 3.12 -28.98 5.05
C GLN A 17 4.18 -28.39 6.01
N ALA A 18 4.01 -27.14 6.46
CA ALA A 18 4.84 -26.51 7.48
C ALA A 18 4.21 -26.69 8.88
N THR A 19 5.05 -26.85 9.91
CA THR A 19 4.59 -27.03 11.30
C THR A 19 4.86 -25.80 12.18
N ALA A 20 5.66 -24.85 11.70
CA ALA A 20 5.75 -23.49 12.23
C ALA A 20 5.83 -22.45 11.11
N VAL A 21 5.52 -21.21 11.42
CA VAL A 21 5.84 -20.05 10.59
C VAL A 21 6.62 -19.03 11.41
N LEU A 22 7.67 -18.49 10.79
CA LEU A 22 8.50 -17.40 11.30
C LEU A 22 8.14 -16.14 10.52
N LEU A 23 7.65 -15.12 11.24
CA LEU A 23 7.33 -13.81 10.69
C LEU A 23 8.27 -12.76 11.29
N LEU A 24 8.92 -12.00 10.42
CA LEU A 24 9.93 -11.00 10.74
C LEU A 24 9.56 -9.63 10.17
N GLN A 25 8.69 -9.57 9.16
CA GLN A 25 8.27 -8.30 8.57
C GLN A 25 7.31 -7.55 9.52
N PRO A 26 7.54 -6.26 9.81
CA PRO A 26 6.71 -5.48 10.73
C PRO A 26 5.21 -5.53 10.40
N GLU A 27 4.86 -5.50 9.12
CA GLU A 27 3.47 -5.47 8.64
C GLU A 27 2.76 -6.79 8.94
N ASN A 28 3.45 -7.92 8.81
CA ASN A 28 2.89 -9.22 9.14
C ASN A 28 2.92 -9.48 10.65
N ILE A 29 3.90 -8.95 11.38
CA ILE A 29 3.86 -8.94 12.86
C ILE A 29 2.60 -8.17 13.32
N LEU A 30 2.35 -6.98 12.79
CA LEU A 30 1.15 -6.19 13.07
C LEU A 30 -0.13 -6.95 12.68
N TYR A 31 -0.20 -7.48 11.46
CA TYR A 31 -1.38 -8.18 10.95
C TYR A 31 -1.77 -9.40 11.80
N PHE A 32 -0.78 -10.20 12.20
CA PHE A 32 -1.04 -11.45 12.90
C PHE A 32 -1.12 -11.28 14.42
N SER A 33 -0.52 -10.25 15.01
CA SER A 33 -0.52 -10.07 16.48
C SER A 33 -1.23 -8.81 16.99
N GLY A 34 -1.39 -7.78 16.16
CA GLY A 34 -1.83 -6.44 16.58
C GLY A 34 -0.72 -5.58 17.18
N PHE A 35 0.50 -6.10 17.30
CA PHE A 35 1.64 -5.39 17.86
C PHE A 35 2.21 -4.37 16.86
N THR A 36 2.40 -3.14 17.33
CA THR A 36 2.87 -1.99 16.53
C THR A 36 4.32 -1.59 16.83
N GLY A 37 5.07 -2.40 17.58
CA GLY A 37 6.47 -2.11 17.87
C GLY A 37 7.36 -2.34 16.65
N GLY A 38 8.48 -1.62 16.60
CA GLY A 38 9.39 -1.60 15.45
C GLY A 38 10.45 -2.71 15.45
N GLU A 39 10.36 -3.69 16.35
CA GLU A 39 11.33 -4.79 16.44
C GLU A 39 10.66 -6.04 17.02
N GLY A 40 10.93 -7.18 16.41
CA GLY A 40 10.56 -8.48 16.97
C GLY A 40 10.44 -9.58 15.92
N ALA A 41 9.90 -10.71 16.37
CA ALA A 41 9.54 -11.84 15.54
C ALA A 41 8.30 -12.55 16.09
N LEU A 42 7.45 -13.06 15.20
CA LEU A 42 6.42 -14.03 15.58
C LEU A 42 6.88 -15.44 15.22
N VAL A 43 6.75 -16.36 16.18
CA VAL A 43 6.84 -17.80 15.93
C VAL A 43 5.47 -18.40 16.22
N VAL A 44 4.77 -18.85 15.18
CA VAL A 44 3.44 -19.47 15.31
C VAL A 44 3.56 -20.94 14.93
N THR A 45 3.19 -21.83 15.85
CA THR A 45 3.05 -23.27 15.61
C THR A 45 1.58 -23.65 15.58
N ALA A 46 1.28 -24.94 15.40
CA ALA A 46 -0.10 -25.45 15.51
C ALA A 46 -0.74 -25.15 16.88
N THR A 47 0.07 -25.10 17.94
CA THR A 47 -0.38 -25.05 19.34
C THR A 47 0.06 -23.78 20.07
N ARG A 48 1.14 -23.13 19.64
CA ARG A 48 1.69 -21.92 20.27
C ARG A 48 1.70 -20.73 19.33
N ALA A 49 1.77 -19.55 19.92
CA ALA A 49 2.09 -18.31 19.26
C ALA A 49 2.96 -17.49 20.21
N GLU A 50 4.18 -17.17 19.79
CA GLU A 50 5.13 -16.40 20.58
C GLU A 50 5.46 -15.10 19.86
N LEU A 51 5.46 -13.98 20.59
CA LEU A 51 5.96 -12.71 20.14
C LEU A 51 7.26 -12.41 20.87
N TRP A 52 8.36 -12.51 20.14
CA TRP A 52 9.69 -12.14 20.58
C TRP A 52 9.92 -10.65 20.30
N THR A 53 10.37 -9.92 21.31
CA THR A 53 10.78 -8.51 21.19
C THR A 53 11.80 -8.20 22.29
N ASP A 54 12.37 -6.99 22.32
CA ASP A 54 13.28 -6.58 23.38
C ASP A 54 12.57 -5.90 24.57
N ALA A 55 13.35 -5.56 25.60
CA ALA A 55 12.86 -4.98 26.84
C ALA A 55 12.10 -3.64 26.67
N ARG A 56 12.34 -2.90 25.58
CA ARG A 56 11.70 -1.61 25.30
C ARG A 56 10.21 -1.78 24.99
N TYR A 57 9.82 -2.94 24.46
CA TYR A 57 8.49 -3.18 23.93
C TYR A 57 7.65 -4.18 24.73
N LEU A 58 8.17 -4.79 25.80
CA LEU A 58 7.44 -5.85 26.53
C LEU A 58 6.06 -5.39 27.03
N GLU A 59 5.99 -4.19 27.59
CA GLU A 59 4.72 -3.64 28.10
C GLU A 59 3.75 -3.34 26.95
N GLN A 60 4.23 -2.71 25.87
CA GLN A 60 3.43 -2.45 24.67
C GLN A 60 2.92 -3.75 24.04
N ALA A 61 3.78 -4.74 23.88
CA ALA A 61 3.45 -6.05 23.33
C ALA A 61 2.40 -6.75 24.20
N ALA A 62 2.51 -6.72 25.53
CA ALA A 62 1.52 -7.31 26.43
C ALA A 62 0.15 -6.63 26.37
N GLN A 63 0.10 -5.33 26.07
CA GLN A 63 -1.15 -4.58 25.91
C GLN A 63 -1.81 -4.80 24.54
N GLN A 64 -1.00 -4.97 23.49
CA GLN A 64 -1.46 -5.01 22.10
C GLN A 64 -1.65 -6.43 21.57
N ALA A 65 -0.67 -7.30 21.79
CA ALA A 65 -0.77 -8.70 21.44
C ALA A 65 -1.63 -9.40 22.49
N GLY A 66 -2.87 -9.73 22.11
CA GLY A 66 -3.86 -10.33 23.00
C GLY A 66 -3.40 -11.67 23.60
N LEU A 67 -4.25 -12.27 24.44
CA LEU A 67 -3.95 -13.47 25.25
C LEU A 67 -3.53 -14.72 24.46
N LEU A 68 -3.58 -14.68 23.13
CA LEU A 68 -3.08 -15.72 22.25
C LEU A 68 -1.55 -15.85 22.29
N TYR A 69 -0.84 -14.75 22.57
CA TYR A 69 0.61 -14.68 22.44
C TYR A 69 1.34 -14.82 23.78
N GLU A 70 2.37 -15.66 23.82
CA GLU A 70 3.41 -15.59 24.86
C GLU A 70 4.40 -14.47 24.49
N ILE A 71 4.44 -13.39 25.28
CA ILE A 71 5.36 -12.27 25.07
C ILE A 71 6.72 -12.59 25.70
N LYS A 72 7.80 -12.52 24.91
CA LYS A 72 9.14 -12.95 25.36
C LYS A 72 10.22 -11.94 25.02
N ASN A 73 11.11 -11.70 25.97
CA ASN A 73 12.29 -10.87 25.80
C ASN A 73 13.44 -11.69 25.19
N HIS A 74 13.92 -11.31 24.00
CA HIS A 74 15.03 -12.03 23.37
C HIS A 74 16.43 -11.64 23.89
N GLN A 75 16.57 -10.56 24.66
CA GLN A 75 17.83 -10.13 25.28
C GLN A 75 19.04 -10.04 24.32
N GLY A 76 18.79 -9.56 23.09
CA GLY A 76 19.82 -9.48 22.04
C GLY A 76 20.17 -10.80 21.35
N LYS A 77 19.48 -11.90 21.65
CA LYS A 77 19.74 -13.25 21.11
C LYS A 77 18.54 -13.80 20.34
N LEU A 78 18.00 -13.01 19.40
CA LEU A 78 16.75 -13.33 18.71
C LEU A 78 16.78 -14.69 18.00
N ALA A 79 17.83 -14.96 17.21
CA ALA A 79 17.99 -16.25 16.52
C ALA A 79 17.98 -17.44 17.49
N SER A 80 18.76 -17.36 18.58
CA SER A 80 18.82 -18.43 19.58
C SER A 80 17.50 -18.64 20.33
N CYS A 81 16.74 -17.57 20.55
CA CYS A 81 15.42 -17.65 21.14
C CYS A 81 14.42 -18.34 20.22
N ILE A 82 14.39 -17.96 18.94
CA ILE A 82 13.56 -18.61 17.92
C ILE A 82 13.94 -20.09 17.80
N ALA A 83 15.23 -20.40 17.62
CA ALA A 83 15.71 -21.77 17.46
C ALA A 83 15.35 -22.67 18.66
N ARG A 84 15.37 -22.12 19.87
CA ARG A 84 14.92 -22.81 21.09
C ARG A 84 13.44 -23.15 21.05
N THR A 85 12.59 -22.22 20.60
CA THR A 85 11.16 -22.48 20.41
C THR A 85 10.94 -23.58 19.38
N LEU A 86 11.62 -23.50 18.23
CA LEU A 86 11.54 -24.51 17.18
C LEU A 86 11.97 -25.90 17.67
N THR A 87 13.07 -25.96 18.43
CA THR A 87 13.60 -27.21 18.99
C THR A 87 12.66 -27.80 20.05
N ALA A 88 12.14 -26.96 20.96
CA ALA A 88 11.24 -27.39 22.02
C ALA A 88 9.93 -27.98 21.49
N GLU A 89 9.40 -27.40 20.40
CA GLU A 89 8.19 -27.88 19.72
C GLU A 89 8.48 -28.94 18.64
N GLN A 90 9.72 -29.41 18.53
CA GLN A 90 10.17 -30.43 17.56
C GLN A 90 9.76 -30.09 16.11
N VAL A 91 9.89 -28.82 15.74
CA VAL A 91 9.48 -28.33 14.42
C VAL A 91 10.42 -28.86 13.33
N ALA A 92 9.89 -29.66 12.41
CA ALA A 92 10.64 -30.17 11.27
C ALA A 92 10.75 -29.16 10.11
N THR A 93 9.67 -28.40 9.86
CA THR A 93 9.56 -27.50 8.70
C THR A 93 9.02 -26.14 9.13
N VAL A 94 9.80 -25.09 8.89
CA VAL A 94 9.48 -23.69 9.18
C VAL A 94 9.16 -22.98 7.88
N ALA A 95 7.91 -22.52 7.75
CA ALA A 95 7.54 -21.53 6.75
C ALA A 95 8.17 -20.18 7.11
N TYR A 96 8.73 -19.46 6.14
CA TYR A 96 9.29 -18.13 6.36
C TYR A 96 8.90 -17.15 5.26
N GLU A 97 8.93 -15.87 5.60
CA GLU A 97 8.73 -14.75 4.67
C GLU A 97 9.98 -14.52 3.83
N PRO A 98 9.97 -14.80 2.52
CA PRO A 98 11.19 -14.73 1.71
C PRO A 98 11.79 -13.33 1.63
N GLN A 99 10.95 -12.30 1.78
CA GLN A 99 11.38 -10.91 1.75
C GLN A 99 11.85 -10.40 3.13
N GLY A 100 11.46 -11.07 4.23
CA GLY A 100 11.81 -10.68 5.59
C GLY A 100 13.02 -11.40 6.18
N LEU A 101 13.26 -12.67 5.81
CA LEU A 101 14.37 -13.45 6.36
C LEU A 101 15.69 -13.10 5.66
N THR A 102 16.52 -12.29 6.32
CA THR A 102 17.88 -12.02 5.84
C THR A 102 18.75 -13.28 5.88
N TYR A 103 19.72 -13.37 4.97
CA TYR A 103 20.69 -14.48 4.95
C TYR A 103 21.46 -14.59 6.29
N PHE A 104 21.80 -13.46 6.92
CA PHE A 104 22.43 -13.44 8.24
C PHE A 104 21.58 -14.12 9.32
N MET A 105 20.29 -13.80 9.39
CA MET A 105 19.37 -14.44 10.35
C MET A 105 19.19 -15.94 10.03
N TYR A 106 19.10 -16.29 8.74
CA TYR A 106 19.04 -17.69 8.31
C TYR A 106 20.26 -18.49 8.77
N GLU A 107 21.49 -17.98 8.56
CA GLU A 107 22.71 -18.67 9.01
C GLU A 107 22.75 -18.85 10.53
N ALA A 108 22.35 -17.82 11.28
CA ALA A 108 22.29 -17.90 12.74
C ALA A 108 21.27 -18.95 13.22
N LEU A 109 20.09 -19.02 12.58
CA LEU A 109 19.08 -20.05 12.88
C LEU A 109 19.58 -21.46 12.50
N ALA A 110 20.16 -21.61 11.31
CA ALA A 110 20.63 -22.90 10.79
C ALA A 110 21.75 -23.53 11.64
N GLN A 111 22.49 -22.73 12.41
CA GLN A 111 23.49 -23.22 13.36
C GLN A 111 22.87 -23.75 14.67
N GLU A 112 21.64 -23.34 14.98
CA GLU A 112 21.00 -23.60 16.28
C GLU A 112 19.77 -24.52 16.21
N THR A 113 19.26 -24.81 15.01
CA THR A 113 18.17 -25.78 14.80
C THR A 113 18.45 -26.70 13.60
N THR A 114 17.88 -27.90 13.63
CA THR A 114 17.87 -28.85 12.50
C THR A 114 16.62 -28.70 11.62
N SER A 115 15.75 -27.73 11.90
CA SER A 115 14.56 -27.46 11.11
C SER A 115 14.91 -27.10 9.67
N SER A 116 14.12 -27.56 8.72
CA SER A 116 14.16 -27.08 7.33
C SER A 116 13.34 -25.80 7.17
N PHE A 117 13.72 -24.96 6.21
CA PHE A 117 13.04 -23.68 5.93
C PHE A 117 12.44 -23.70 4.53
N VAL A 118 11.17 -23.37 4.42
CA VAL A 118 10.44 -23.31 3.14
C VAL A 118 9.81 -21.93 2.95
N PRO A 119 9.91 -21.34 1.74
CA PRO A 119 9.34 -20.02 1.48
C PRO A 119 7.81 -20.08 1.58
N ALA A 120 7.22 -19.01 2.12
CA ALA A 120 5.79 -18.88 2.31
C ALA A 120 5.28 -17.51 1.84
N ASP A 121 4.21 -17.52 1.06
CA ASP A 121 3.50 -16.32 0.61
C ASP A 121 2.39 -15.96 1.61
N VAL A 122 2.80 -15.50 2.79
CA VAL A 122 1.85 -15.06 3.84
C VAL A 122 1.18 -13.73 3.49
N VAL A 123 1.78 -12.94 2.59
CA VAL A 123 1.24 -11.66 2.12
C VAL A 123 -0.06 -11.88 1.34
N SER A 124 -0.19 -13.00 0.60
CA SER A 124 -1.46 -13.38 -0.05
C SER A 124 -2.64 -13.49 0.92
N LEU A 125 -2.40 -13.72 2.21
CA LEU A 125 -3.45 -13.77 3.24
C LEU A 125 -4.01 -12.38 3.59
N ARG A 126 -3.36 -11.30 3.18
CA ARG A 126 -3.80 -9.90 3.42
C ARG A 126 -4.59 -9.31 2.25
N ALA A 127 -4.48 -9.92 1.06
CA ALA A 127 -5.09 -9.38 -0.16
C ALA A 127 -6.61 -9.14 -0.03
N VAL A 128 -7.31 -10.08 0.64
CA VAL A 128 -8.74 -9.96 0.99
C VAL A 128 -8.87 -9.41 2.41
N LYS A 129 -9.39 -8.19 2.51
CA LYS A 129 -9.47 -7.43 3.76
C LYS A 129 -10.68 -7.86 4.58
N GLN A 130 -10.55 -7.86 5.91
CA GLN A 130 -11.70 -7.88 6.81
C GLN A 130 -12.38 -6.51 6.84
N ARG A 131 -13.62 -6.47 7.33
CA ARG A 131 -14.42 -5.23 7.43
C ARG A 131 -13.71 -4.11 8.21
N ALA A 132 -12.99 -4.47 9.27
CA ALA A 132 -12.23 -3.50 10.07
C ALA A 132 -11.08 -2.87 9.26
N GLU A 133 -10.39 -3.68 8.47
CA GLU A 133 -9.27 -3.26 7.62
C GLU A 133 -9.75 -2.27 6.53
N ILE A 134 -10.87 -2.58 5.86
CA ILE A 134 -11.51 -1.64 4.92
C ILE A 134 -11.93 -0.34 5.64
N ALA A 135 -12.43 -0.44 6.88
CA ALA A 135 -12.79 0.75 7.66
C ALA A 135 -11.57 1.63 7.99
N TYR A 136 -10.42 1.02 8.29
CA TYR A 136 -9.16 1.74 8.51
C TYR A 136 -8.66 2.42 7.24
N THR A 137 -8.62 1.71 6.10
CA THR A 137 -8.27 2.31 4.80
C THR A 137 -9.23 3.44 4.41
N ARG A 138 -10.55 3.27 4.62
CA ARG A 138 -11.53 4.34 4.36
C ARG A 138 -11.27 5.57 5.21
N ARG A 139 -10.86 5.39 6.47
CA ARG A 139 -10.49 6.50 7.35
C ARG A 139 -9.20 7.19 6.90
N ALA A 140 -8.21 6.42 6.45
CA ALA A 140 -6.99 6.96 5.84
C ALA A 140 -7.32 7.79 4.58
N CYS A 141 -8.14 7.28 3.65
CA CYS A 141 -8.60 8.02 2.48
C CYS A 141 -9.30 9.33 2.88
N ALA A 142 -10.19 9.29 3.88
CA ALA A 142 -10.89 10.49 4.36
C ALA A 142 -9.96 11.54 5.00
N ILE A 143 -8.82 11.12 5.58
CA ILE A 143 -7.78 12.03 6.07
C ILE A 143 -7.09 12.69 4.88
N ALA A 144 -6.66 11.90 3.89
CA ALA A 144 -6.02 12.39 2.67
C ALA A 144 -6.93 13.37 1.90
N ASP A 145 -8.21 13.04 1.71
CA ASP A 145 -9.20 13.90 1.05
C ASP A 145 -9.31 15.28 1.74
N LYS A 146 -9.43 15.29 3.07
CA LYS A 146 -9.55 16.53 3.85
C LYS A 146 -8.25 17.34 3.82
N ALA A 147 -7.10 16.69 3.94
CA ALA A 147 -5.80 17.35 3.89
C ALA A 147 -5.56 17.99 2.53
N PHE A 148 -5.96 17.31 1.45
CA PHE A 148 -5.85 17.82 0.09
C PHE A 148 -6.76 19.03 -0.13
N ALA A 149 -8.04 18.95 0.27
CA ALA A 149 -8.96 20.07 0.17
C ALA A 149 -8.44 21.32 0.91
N GLN A 150 -7.88 21.15 2.11
CA GLN A 150 -7.25 22.23 2.86
C GLN A 150 -5.97 22.75 2.20
N THR A 151 -5.18 21.89 1.56
CA THR A 151 -3.94 22.27 0.86
C THR A 151 -4.27 23.08 -0.39
N VAL A 152 -5.21 22.61 -1.21
CA VAL A 152 -5.66 23.29 -2.42
C VAL A 152 -6.21 24.68 -2.12
N ALA A 153 -6.89 24.88 -0.98
CA ALA A 153 -7.41 26.18 -0.57
C ALA A 153 -6.33 27.25 -0.28
N GLU A 154 -5.10 26.83 0.00
CA GLU A 154 -3.96 27.71 0.31
C GLU A 154 -2.90 27.71 -0.81
N LEU A 155 -3.07 26.86 -1.82
CA LEU A 155 -2.12 26.69 -2.91
C LEU A 155 -2.16 27.87 -3.87
N HIS A 156 -1.00 28.46 -4.16
CA HIS A 156 -0.86 29.55 -5.13
C HIS A 156 0.47 29.45 -5.90
N ALA A 157 0.53 30.10 -7.07
CA ALA A 157 1.77 30.24 -7.82
C ALA A 157 2.85 30.95 -6.99
N GLY A 158 4.10 30.57 -7.16
CA GLY A 158 5.24 31.07 -6.38
C GLY A 158 5.65 30.18 -5.20
N MET A 159 4.80 29.25 -4.76
CA MET A 159 5.20 28.19 -3.83
C MET A 159 6.11 27.17 -4.53
N THR A 160 7.05 26.59 -3.80
CA THR A 160 7.82 25.43 -4.25
C THR A 160 7.02 24.14 -4.07
N GLU A 161 7.31 23.12 -4.88
CA GLU A 161 6.74 21.78 -4.72
C GLU A 161 6.93 21.25 -3.28
N ARG A 162 8.11 21.48 -2.69
CA ARG A 162 8.46 21.07 -1.32
C ARG A 162 7.62 21.76 -0.26
N GLU A 163 7.36 23.06 -0.39
CA GLU A 163 6.48 23.79 0.54
C GLU A 163 5.07 23.20 0.53
N VAL A 164 4.55 22.89 -0.67
CA VAL A 164 3.21 22.31 -0.81
C VAL A 164 3.17 20.87 -0.27
N ALA A 165 4.17 20.05 -0.55
CA ALA A 165 4.27 18.71 0.02
C ALA A 165 4.32 18.75 1.55
N THR A 166 5.13 19.65 2.12
CA THR A 166 5.24 19.85 3.57
C THR A 166 3.90 20.27 4.18
N MET A 167 3.18 21.19 3.52
CA MET A 167 1.86 21.63 3.95
C MET A 167 0.85 20.46 3.95
N LEU A 168 0.83 19.67 2.88
CA LEU A 168 -0.06 18.52 2.73
C LEU A 168 0.22 17.44 3.78
N GLU A 169 1.48 17.06 3.95
CA GLU A 169 1.92 16.09 4.96
C GLU A 169 1.55 16.57 6.38
N SER A 170 1.79 17.85 6.69
CA SER A 170 1.45 18.44 7.99
C SER A 170 -0.05 18.40 8.26
N LYS A 171 -0.88 18.71 7.25
CA LYS A 171 -2.34 18.65 7.35
C LYS A 171 -2.83 17.22 7.58
N MET A 172 -2.26 16.22 6.90
CA MET A 172 -2.57 14.82 7.14
C MET A 172 -2.29 14.41 8.60
N LEU A 173 -1.12 14.76 9.13
CA LEU A 173 -0.75 14.48 10.53
C LEU A 173 -1.73 15.15 11.52
N LEU A 174 -2.05 16.43 11.31
CA LEU A 174 -3.00 17.17 12.15
C LEU A 174 -4.42 16.58 12.11
N LEU A 175 -4.81 15.97 10.99
CA LEU A 175 -6.10 15.30 10.81
C LEU A 175 -6.12 13.86 11.35
N GLY A 176 -4.99 13.38 11.90
CA GLY A 176 -4.88 12.11 12.59
C GLY A 176 -4.24 10.99 11.77
N SER A 177 -3.49 11.31 10.71
CA SER A 177 -2.60 10.34 10.08
C SER A 177 -1.45 9.97 11.01
N GLU A 178 -1.08 8.69 11.07
CA GLU A 178 0.06 8.22 11.85
C GLU A 178 1.39 8.68 11.23
N GLU A 179 1.45 8.64 9.90
CA GLU A 179 2.55 9.11 9.07
C GLU A 179 2.06 9.37 7.64
N LYS A 180 2.97 9.59 6.69
CA LYS A 180 2.63 9.58 5.25
C LYS A 180 2.74 8.15 4.71
N SER A 181 1.82 7.76 3.82
CA SER A 181 1.83 6.41 3.25
C SER A 181 3.13 6.08 2.49
N PHE A 182 3.72 7.10 1.86
CA PHE A 182 4.96 7.05 1.08
C PHE A 182 5.48 8.48 0.88
N THR A 183 6.63 8.64 0.23
CA THR A 183 7.16 9.96 -0.10
C THR A 183 6.21 10.71 -1.03
N THR A 184 5.56 11.75 -0.51
CA THR A 184 4.62 12.58 -1.28
C THR A 184 5.28 13.16 -2.53
N ILE A 185 4.56 13.05 -3.64
CA ILE A 185 4.90 13.61 -4.94
C ILE A 185 4.11 14.90 -5.09
N VAL A 186 4.83 15.97 -5.42
CA VAL A 186 4.27 17.21 -5.98
C VAL A 186 5.12 17.53 -7.19
N ALA A 187 4.58 17.30 -8.39
CA ALA A 187 5.32 17.43 -9.64
C ALA A 187 4.64 18.47 -10.54
N SER A 188 5.32 19.60 -10.77
CA SER A 188 4.77 20.77 -11.45
C SER A 188 5.43 21.05 -12.80
N GLY A 189 4.64 21.56 -13.75
CA GLY A 189 5.11 21.91 -15.10
C GLY A 189 5.68 20.70 -15.83
N THR A 190 6.88 20.82 -16.40
CA THR A 190 7.56 19.70 -17.08
C THR A 190 7.85 18.52 -16.15
N ARG A 191 7.96 18.75 -14.83
CA ARG A 191 8.17 17.66 -13.86
C ARG A 191 6.94 16.77 -13.71
N SER A 192 5.74 17.26 -14.04
CA SER A 192 4.52 16.42 -14.05
C SER A 192 4.62 15.24 -15.03
N ALA A 193 5.57 15.28 -16.00
CA ALA A 193 5.89 14.16 -16.88
C ALA A 193 6.74 13.05 -16.22
N MET A 194 7.13 13.21 -14.94
CA MET A 194 7.90 12.21 -14.19
C MET A 194 6.95 11.43 -13.27
N PRO A 195 6.64 10.15 -13.56
CA PRO A 195 5.66 9.39 -12.77
C PRO A 195 5.97 9.35 -11.26
N HIS A 196 7.26 9.26 -10.92
CA HIS A 196 7.80 9.28 -9.55
C HIS A 196 8.53 10.61 -9.23
N GLY A 197 8.07 11.73 -9.79
CA GLY A 197 8.66 13.06 -9.63
C GLY A 197 8.48 13.65 -8.23
N THR A 198 9.14 13.09 -7.22
CA THR A 198 9.09 13.60 -5.83
C THR A 198 9.31 15.12 -5.76
N ALA A 199 8.69 15.75 -4.76
CA ALA A 199 8.67 17.20 -4.60
C ALA A 199 10.08 17.81 -4.51
N THR A 200 10.31 18.90 -5.24
CA THR A 200 11.60 19.60 -5.30
C THR A 200 11.51 21.07 -4.89
N ASP A 201 12.60 21.81 -5.09
CA ASP A 201 12.61 23.27 -4.92
C ASP A 201 12.13 24.01 -6.17
N LYS A 202 11.58 23.30 -7.17
CA LYS A 202 10.93 23.94 -8.32
C LYS A 202 9.76 24.79 -7.81
N VAL A 203 9.75 26.06 -8.24
CA VAL A 203 8.63 26.99 -8.04
C VAL A 203 7.49 26.62 -9.00
N ILE A 204 6.27 26.56 -8.47
CA ILE A 204 5.04 26.33 -9.23
C ILE A 204 4.64 27.63 -9.93
N GLU A 205 4.45 27.56 -11.24
CA GLU A 205 4.17 28.72 -12.10
C GLU A 205 2.75 28.67 -12.66
N VAL A 206 2.21 29.84 -13.04
CA VAL A 206 0.94 29.91 -13.76
C VAL A 206 1.06 29.18 -15.10
N GLY A 207 0.13 28.28 -15.39
CA GLY A 207 0.10 27.40 -16.56
C GLY A 207 0.55 25.98 -16.26
N ASP A 208 1.18 25.72 -15.11
CA ASP A 208 1.64 24.38 -14.75
C ASP A 208 0.49 23.41 -14.53
N PHE A 209 0.59 22.21 -15.10
CA PHE A 209 -0.01 21.06 -14.44
C PHE A 209 0.75 20.79 -13.14
N VAL A 210 0.03 20.49 -12.06
CA VAL A 210 0.59 20.11 -10.77
C VAL A 210 -0.04 18.79 -10.34
N THR A 211 0.75 17.72 -10.36
CA THR A 211 0.34 16.38 -9.95
C THR A 211 0.72 16.14 -8.49
N PHE A 212 -0.27 15.77 -7.69
CA PHE A 212 -0.17 15.39 -6.29
C PHE A 212 -0.42 13.90 -6.17
N ASP A 213 0.54 13.17 -5.62
CA ASP A 213 0.38 11.74 -5.32
C ASP A 213 0.86 11.48 -3.88
N PHE A 214 -0.08 11.05 -3.04
CA PHE A 214 0.05 11.04 -1.59
C PHE A 214 -0.98 10.13 -0.91
N GLY A 215 -0.68 9.78 0.34
CA GLY A 215 -1.60 9.02 1.17
C GLY A 215 -1.36 9.23 2.66
N ALA A 216 -2.39 8.92 3.44
CA ALA A 216 -2.39 8.90 4.89
C ALA A 216 -2.35 7.46 5.41
N VAL A 217 -1.93 7.30 6.66
CA VAL A 217 -1.89 6.00 7.36
C VAL A 217 -2.80 6.07 8.57
N CYS A 218 -3.68 5.07 8.72
CA CYS A 218 -4.56 4.92 9.88
C CYS A 218 -4.54 3.48 10.38
N HIS A 219 -4.14 3.25 11.63
CA HIS A 219 -3.96 1.91 12.20
C HIS A 219 -3.03 1.01 11.37
N GLY A 220 -1.97 1.60 10.79
CA GLY A 220 -1.06 0.95 9.86
C GLY A 220 -1.62 0.74 8.44
N TYR A 221 -2.89 1.07 8.16
CA TYR A 221 -3.45 0.92 6.81
C TYR A 221 -3.25 2.19 5.99
N HIS A 222 -2.64 2.01 4.82
CA HIS A 222 -2.31 3.05 3.87
C HIS A 222 -3.52 3.40 3.01
N SER A 223 -3.69 4.69 2.72
CA SER A 223 -4.45 5.16 1.56
C SER A 223 -3.51 5.52 0.42
N ASP A 224 -4.08 5.63 -0.78
CA ASP A 224 -3.40 6.16 -1.95
C ASP A 224 -4.34 6.99 -2.83
N MET A 225 -3.86 8.16 -3.30
CA MET A 225 -4.60 9.05 -4.16
C MET A 225 -3.69 10.01 -4.93
N THR A 226 -3.85 9.96 -6.25
CA THR A 226 -3.32 10.96 -7.18
C THR A 226 -4.38 11.91 -7.72
N ARG A 227 -4.11 13.22 -7.70
CA ARG A 227 -4.87 14.27 -8.41
C ARG A 227 -3.93 15.22 -9.15
N THR A 228 -4.29 15.58 -10.37
CA THR A 228 -3.62 16.64 -11.14
C THR A 228 -4.54 17.85 -11.27
N LEU A 229 -4.01 19.06 -11.07
CA LEU A 229 -4.69 20.33 -11.30
C LEU A 229 -3.89 21.24 -12.23
N VAL A 230 -4.48 22.34 -12.67
CA VAL A 230 -3.75 23.42 -13.36
C VAL A 230 -3.64 24.65 -12.45
N MET A 231 -2.43 25.16 -12.29
CA MET A 231 -2.18 26.45 -11.67
C MET A 231 -2.57 27.56 -12.66
N GLY A 232 -3.60 28.35 -12.34
CA GLY A 232 -4.23 29.28 -13.26
C GLY A 232 -5.25 28.62 -14.20
N ARG A 233 -5.52 29.29 -15.34
CA ARG A 233 -6.50 28.84 -16.33
C ARG A 233 -5.91 27.78 -17.25
N ALA A 234 -6.60 26.65 -17.40
CA ALA A 234 -6.18 25.56 -18.27
C ALA A 234 -6.38 25.89 -19.76
N SER A 235 -5.38 25.54 -20.56
CA SER A 235 -5.47 25.59 -22.02
C SER A 235 -6.38 24.49 -22.58
N THR A 236 -6.84 24.63 -23.83
CA THR A 236 -7.63 23.59 -24.50
C THR A 236 -6.90 22.25 -24.52
N GLU A 237 -5.59 22.26 -24.81
CA GLU A 237 -4.78 21.05 -24.85
C GLU A 237 -4.71 20.36 -23.48
N GLN A 238 -4.54 21.13 -22.40
CA GLN A 238 -4.54 20.58 -21.03
C GLN A 238 -5.90 19.96 -20.69
N LYS A 239 -7.01 20.60 -21.06
CA LYS A 239 -8.36 20.07 -20.83
C LYS A 239 -8.59 18.76 -21.56
N GLU A 240 -8.19 18.68 -22.83
CA GLU A 240 -8.30 17.47 -23.65
C GLU A 240 -7.41 16.34 -23.11
N TRP A 241 -6.16 16.65 -22.74
CA TRP A 241 -5.24 15.66 -22.18
C TRP A 241 -5.73 15.10 -20.84
N TYR A 242 -6.20 15.98 -19.95
CA TYR A 242 -6.76 15.59 -18.66
C TYR A 242 -8.03 14.75 -18.83
N ALA A 243 -8.95 15.17 -19.72
CA ALA A 243 -10.17 14.42 -19.99
C ALA A 243 -9.88 13.01 -20.51
N LEU A 244 -8.87 12.84 -21.37
CA LEU A 244 -8.48 11.52 -21.86
C LEU A 244 -8.00 10.58 -20.74
N VAL A 245 -7.21 11.09 -19.79
CA VAL A 245 -6.80 10.31 -18.60
C VAL A 245 -8.00 10.00 -17.71
N GLN A 246 -8.89 10.97 -17.49
CA GLN A 246 -10.10 10.80 -16.70
C GLN A 246 -11.03 9.73 -17.29
N GLU A 247 -11.18 9.70 -18.62
CA GLU A 247 -11.96 8.67 -19.32
C GLU A 247 -11.33 7.28 -19.19
N GLY A 248 -10.01 7.18 -19.32
CA GLY A 248 -9.27 5.93 -19.07
C GLY A 248 -9.42 5.43 -17.64
N GLN A 249 -9.41 6.33 -16.66
CA GLN A 249 -9.62 6.02 -15.24
C GLN A 249 -11.04 5.51 -15.00
N ARG A 250 -12.05 6.20 -15.55
CA ARG A 250 -13.45 5.80 -15.46
C ARG A 250 -13.70 4.43 -16.11
N LEU A 251 -13.03 4.15 -17.24
CA LEU A 251 -13.07 2.82 -17.87
C LEU A 251 -12.49 1.77 -16.92
N GLY A 252 -11.30 1.98 -16.37
CA GLY A 252 -10.67 1.06 -15.43
C GLY A 252 -11.56 0.74 -14.22
N VAL A 253 -12.16 1.76 -13.60
CA VAL A 253 -13.10 1.60 -12.48
C VAL A 253 -14.34 0.80 -12.89
N SER A 254 -14.89 1.04 -14.08
CA SER A 254 -16.10 0.35 -14.55
C SER A 254 -15.92 -1.15 -14.77
N LEU A 255 -14.67 -1.60 -14.93
CA LEU A 255 -14.31 -3.01 -15.14
C LEU A 255 -14.10 -3.77 -13.82
N LEU A 256 -14.14 -3.09 -12.67
CA LEU A 256 -13.91 -3.71 -11.37
C LEU A 256 -15.15 -4.47 -10.90
N HIS A 257 -15.04 -5.80 -10.85
CA HIS A 257 -16.02 -6.68 -10.24
C HIS A 257 -15.35 -7.98 -9.76
N VAL A 258 -16.04 -8.72 -8.89
CA VAL A 258 -15.59 -10.05 -8.44
C VAL A 258 -15.38 -10.97 -9.65
N GLY A 259 -14.23 -11.63 -9.70
CA GLY A 259 -13.83 -12.54 -10.77
C GLY A 259 -13.16 -11.85 -11.96
N ALA A 260 -13.12 -10.51 -12.02
CA ALA A 260 -12.43 -9.80 -13.08
C ALA A 260 -10.92 -10.11 -13.06
N SER A 261 -10.35 -10.35 -14.24
CA SER A 261 -8.92 -10.60 -14.44
C SER A 261 -8.15 -9.29 -14.34
N CYS A 262 -7.20 -9.21 -13.41
CA CYS A 262 -6.41 -8.00 -13.18
C CYS A 262 -5.62 -7.58 -14.44
N ARG A 263 -5.17 -8.56 -15.22
CA ARG A 263 -4.48 -8.36 -16.50
C ARG A 263 -5.41 -7.82 -17.57
N ASP A 264 -6.64 -8.33 -17.65
CA ASP A 264 -7.57 -7.95 -18.71
C ASP A 264 -8.15 -6.55 -18.47
N ILE A 265 -8.25 -6.12 -17.21
CA ILE A 265 -8.61 -4.75 -16.84
C ILE A 265 -7.53 -3.77 -17.33
N ASP A 266 -6.26 -4.01 -16.99
CA ASP A 266 -5.12 -3.21 -17.47
C ASP A 266 -5.05 -3.20 -19.01
N ALA A 267 -5.19 -4.35 -19.66
CA ALA A 267 -5.15 -4.47 -21.12
C ALA A 267 -6.24 -3.64 -21.82
N GLN A 268 -7.45 -3.58 -21.26
CA GLN A 268 -8.55 -2.79 -21.82
C GLN A 268 -8.29 -1.28 -21.71
N VAL A 269 -7.73 -0.81 -20.58
CA VAL A 269 -7.35 0.61 -20.43
C VAL A 269 -6.20 0.97 -21.37
N ARG A 270 -5.20 0.10 -21.54
CA ARG A 270 -4.14 0.29 -22.55
C ARG A 270 -4.71 0.34 -23.97
N ALA A 271 -5.64 -0.55 -24.30
CA ALA A 271 -6.28 -0.57 -25.61
C ALA A 271 -7.09 0.72 -25.88
N PHE A 272 -7.75 1.27 -24.85
CA PHE A 272 -8.42 2.57 -24.93
C PHE A 272 -7.43 3.69 -25.28
N PHE A 273 -6.27 3.76 -24.62
CA PHE A 273 -5.24 4.74 -24.96
C PHE A 273 -4.63 4.51 -26.36
N ALA A 274 -4.53 3.25 -26.80
CA ALA A 274 -4.05 2.91 -28.15
C ALA A 274 -5.02 3.37 -29.24
N GLN A 275 -6.33 3.32 -29.00
CA GLN A 275 -7.34 3.86 -29.93
C GLN A 275 -7.20 5.38 -30.13
N HIS A 276 -6.62 6.07 -29.15
CA HIS A 276 -6.31 7.51 -29.21
C HIS A 276 -4.85 7.79 -29.64
N GLY A 277 -4.04 6.77 -29.90
CA GLY A 277 -2.65 6.90 -30.36
C GLY A 277 -1.67 7.43 -29.31
N VAL A 278 -1.98 7.25 -28.02
CA VAL A 278 -1.20 7.77 -26.88
C VAL A 278 -0.69 6.70 -25.93
N GLU A 279 -0.86 5.41 -26.24
CA GLU A 279 -0.50 4.28 -25.40
C GLU A 279 0.97 4.25 -24.97
N ARG A 280 1.86 4.78 -25.82
CA ARG A 280 3.30 4.90 -25.52
C ARG A 280 3.60 5.77 -24.31
N TYR A 281 2.68 6.65 -23.92
CA TYR A 281 2.83 7.53 -22.76
C TYR A 281 2.30 6.92 -21.45
N PHE A 282 1.65 5.74 -21.50
CA PHE A 282 1.20 5.00 -20.31
C PHE A 282 2.20 3.89 -19.94
N THR A 283 3.14 4.21 -19.05
CA THR A 283 4.38 3.43 -18.86
C THR A 283 4.42 2.56 -17.60
N HIS A 284 3.39 2.61 -16.74
CA HIS A 284 3.31 1.83 -15.49
C HIS A 284 2.05 0.96 -15.46
N SER A 285 1.88 0.12 -14.43
CA SER A 285 0.66 -0.66 -14.20
C SER A 285 -0.56 0.23 -14.00
N LEU A 286 -1.75 -0.29 -14.27
CA LEU A 286 -3.00 0.43 -14.01
C LEU A 286 -3.28 0.64 -12.52
N GLY A 287 -2.75 -0.21 -11.65
CA GLY A 287 -2.87 -0.07 -10.20
C GLY A 287 -2.41 -1.31 -9.44
N HIS A 288 -2.57 -1.26 -8.13
CA HIS A 288 -2.09 -2.27 -7.19
C HIS A 288 -3.00 -2.35 -5.96
N GLY A 289 -2.81 -3.39 -5.16
CA GLY A 289 -3.44 -3.49 -3.85
C GLY A 289 -2.81 -2.51 -2.88
N THR A 290 -3.60 -2.06 -1.91
CA THR A 290 -3.13 -1.28 -0.76
C THR A 290 -3.74 -1.86 0.52
N GLY A 291 -3.00 -1.75 1.62
CA GLY A 291 -3.36 -2.32 2.91
C GLY A 291 -2.36 -1.88 3.97
N LEU A 292 -1.68 -2.83 4.62
CA LEU A 292 -0.59 -2.52 5.55
C LEU A 292 0.70 -2.11 4.83
N GLU A 293 0.76 -2.34 3.52
CA GLU A 293 1.79 -1.81 2.64
C GLU A 293 1.12 -0.98 1.56
N ILE A 294 1.83 0.03 1.06
CA ILE A 294 1.34 0.86 -0.04
C ILE A 294 1.16 0.04 -1.33
N HIS A 295 2.09 -0.88 -1.60
CA HIS A 295 2.05 -1.79 -2.75
C HIS A 295 1.92 -3.23 -2.26
N GLU A 296 0.73 -3.81 -2.38
CA GLU A 296 0.47 -5.23 -2.11
C GLU A 296 -0.38 -5.87 -3.22
N ALA A 297 -0.63 -7.17 -3.10
CA ALA A 297 -1.51 -7.89 -4.02
C ALA A 297 -2.99 -7.46 -3.86
N PRO A 298 -3.80 -7.44 -4.94
CA PRO A 298 -3.44 -7.84 -6.30
C PRO A 298 -2.88 -6.69 -7.15
N VAL A 299 -2.19 -7.01 -8.24
CA VAL A 299 -1.66 -5.97 -9.17
C VAL A 299 -2.45 -5.95 -10.49
N LEU A 300 -2.98 -4.79 -10.87
CA LEU A 300 -3.60 -4.53 -12.18
C LEU A 300 -2.51 -4.23 -13.21
N SER A 301 -1.94 -5.27 -13.82
CA SER A 301 -0.81 -5.12 -14.75
C SER A 301 -0.80 -6.17 -15.87
N PRO A 302 -0.04 -5.94 -16.97
CA PRO A 302 0.07 -6.90 -18.07
C PRO A 302 0.58 -8.28 -17.66
N ARG A 303 1.30 -8.37 -16.53
CA ARG A 303 1.93 -9.59 -16.03
C ARG A 303 1.08 -10.33 -14.99
N SER A 304 -0.04 -9.73 -14.56
CA SER A 304 -0.85 -10.29 -13.49
C SER A 304 -1.49 -11.63 -13.89
N THR A 305 -1.56 -12.54 -12.91
CA THR A 305 -2.31 -13.80 -13.00
C THR A 305 -3.48 -13.84 -12.02
N GLU A 306 -3.73 -12.72 -11.34
CA GLU A 306 -4.70 -12.63 -10.24
C GLU A 306 -6.10 -12.24 -10.73
N THR A 307 -7.10 -12.65 -9.95
CA THR A 307 -8.49 -12.25 -10.13
C THR A 307 -9.00 -11.51 -8.92
N LEU A 308 -9.82 -10.49 -9.15
CA LEU A 308 -10.39 -9.68 -8.07
C LEU A 308 -11.38 -10.52 -7.26
N LYS A 309 -11.28 -10.40 -5.94
CA LYS A 309 -12.19 -11.02 -4.97
C LYS A 309 -12.89 -9.92 -4.18
N GLU A 310 -14.07 -10.23 -3.67
CA GLU A 310 -14.77 -9.33 -2.75
C GLU A 310 -13.86 -8.98 -1.56
N ASN A 311 -13.93 -7.73 -1.11
CA ASN A 311 -13.11 -7.14 -0.05
C ASN A 311 -11.61 -6.98 -0.38
N MET A 312 -11.18 -7.18 -1.63
CA MET A 312 -9.89 -6.62 -2.06
C MET A 312 -9.98 -5.10 -2.14
N ILE A 313 -8.86 -4.41 -1.88
CA ILE A 313 -8.72 -2.97 -2.15
C ILE A 313 -7.67 -2.83 -3.23
N VAL A 314 -7.96 -2.03 -4.26
CA VAL A 314 -7.04 -1.74 -5.38
C VAL A 314 -7.06 -0.26 -5.74
N THR A 315 -5.95 0.24 -6.26
CA THR A 315 -5.87 1.53 -6.94
C THR A 315 -6.25 1.38 -8.43
N VAL A 316 -6.80 2.44 -9.02
CA VAL A 316 -6.94 2.59 -10.48
C VAL A 316 -6.41 3.96 -10.87
N GLU A 317 -5.22 3.99 -11.46
CA GLU A 317 -4.35 5.16 -11.52
C GLU A 317 -3.74 5.40 -12.91
N PRO A 318 -4.47 5.35 -14.03
CA PRO A 318 -3.84 5.58 -15.33
C PRO A 318 -3.18 6.97 -15.38
N GLY A 319 -2.01 7.02 -16.01
CA GLY A 319 -1.25 8.24 -16.22
C GLY A 319 -0.64 8.30 -17.61
N LEU A 320 -0.66 9.50 -18.21
CA LEU A 320 -0.04 9.76 -19.50
C LEU A 320 1.03 10.84 -19.37
N TYR A 321 2.27 10.49 -19.71
CA TYR A 321 3.45 11.35 -19.51
C TYR A 321 4.15 11.63 -20.83
N ILE A 322 4.19 12.90 -21.22
CA ILE A 322 4.95 13.37 -22.38
C ILE A 322 6.26 13.95 -21.87
N GLU A 323 7.36 13.22 -22.08
CA GLU A 323 8.70 13.64 -21.64
C GLU A 323 9.04 15.06 -22.13
N GLY A 324 9.55 15.88 -21.21
CA GLY A 324 9.89 17.28 -21.48
C GLY A 324 8.71 18.24 -21.62
N LYS A 325 7.45 17.76 -21.55
CA LYS A 325 6.25 18.60 -21.68
C LYS A 325 5.41 18.64 -20.40
N TYR A 326 4.64 17.59 -20.10
CA TYR A 326 3.85 17.43 -18.88
C TYR A 326 3.30 16.01 -18.77
N GLY A 327 2.73 15.67 -17.63
CA GLY A 327 1.97 14.44 -17.42
C GLY A 327 0.76 14.66 -16.52
N VAL A 328 -0.20 13.77 -16.63
CA VAL A 328 -1.41 13.75 -15.82
C VAL A 328 -1.61 12.33 -15.31
N ARG A 329 -1.91 12.18 -14.02
CA ARG A 329 -2.34 10.92 -13.41
C ARG A 329 -3.56 11.22 -12.53
N ILE A 330 -4.53 10.31 -12.58
CA ILE A 330 -5.75 10.41 -11.77
C ILE A 330 -5.96 9.04 -11.17
N GLU A 331 -6.09 8.98 -9.86
CA GLU A 331 -6.13 7.71 -9.13
C GLU A 331 -7.20 7.68 -8.05
N ASP A 332 -7.85 6.54 -7.91
CA ASP A 332 -8.67 6.29 -6.75
C ASP A 332 -8.31 4.96 -6.09
N SER A 333 -8.47 4.91 -4.77
CA SER A 333 -8.51 3.66 -4.00
C SER A 333 -9.96 3.13 -3.96
N LEU A 334 -10.16 1.85 -4.30
CA LEU A 334 -11.49 1.24 -4.38
C LEU A 334 -11.53 -0.11 -3.65
N ALA A 335 -12.59 -0.35 -2.88
CA ALA A 335 -12.87 -1.66 -2.27
C ALA A 335 -13.81 -2.47 -3.19
N ILE A 336 -13.44 -3.69 -3.53
CA ILE A 336 -14.29 -4.58 -4.34
C ILE A 336 -15.46 -5.07 -3.50
N THR A 337 -16.67 -4.96 -4.03
CA THR A 337 -17.92 -5.41 -3.41
C THR A 337 -18.52 -6.56 -4.23
N ALA A 338 -19.51 -7.27 -3.68
CA ALA A 338 -20.22 -8.33 -4.41
C ALA A 338 -20.79 -7.90 -5.78
N THR A 339 -21.12 -6.62 -5.97
CA THR A 339 -21.79 -6.10 -7.17
C THR A 339 -20.96 -5.09 -7.97
N GLY A 340 -19.69 -4.87 -7.62
CA GLY A 340 -18.82 -3.89 -8.27
C GLY A 340 -17.71 -3.41 -7.35
N CYS A 341 -17.61 -2.11 -7.12
CA CYS A 341 -16.65 -1.51 -6.20
C CYS A 341 -17.26 -0.31 -5.43
N GLU A 342 -16.69 -0.03 -4.27
CA GLU A 342 -16.91 1.18 -3.47
C GLU A 342 -15.71 2.10 -3.64
N LEU A 343 -15.96 3.35 -4.04
CA LEU A 343 -14.95 4.39 -4.08
C LEU A 343 -14.61 4.84 -2.65
N LEU A 344 -13.33 4.78 -2.26
CA LEU A 344 -12.89 5.19 -0.93
C LEU A 344 -12.38 6.64 -0.90
N THR A 345 -11.73 7.09 -1.97
CA THR A 345 -11.24 8.46 -2.17
C THR A 345 -12.34 9.36 -2.75
N GLN A 346 -12.72 10.42 -2.03
CA GLN A 346 -13.90 11.24 -2.36
C GLN A 346 -13.55 12.57 -3.04
N THR A 347 -12.27 12.93 -3.13
CA THR A 347 -11.84 14.15 -3.82
C THR A 347 -12.30 14.13 -5.28
N SER A 348 -12.89 15.25 -5.74
CA SER A 348 -13.35 15.40 -7.12
C SER A 348 -12.25 15.07 -8.14
N LYS A 349 -12.65 14.46 -9.25
CA LYS A 349 -11.78 14.23 -10.41
C LYS A 349 -12.02 15.26 -11.52
N GLU A 350 -12.90 16.23 -11.32
CA GLU A 350 -13.04 17.34 -12.26
C GLU A 350 -11.76 18.17 -12.29
N LEU A 351 -11.36 18.64 -13.47
CA LEU A 351 -10.15 19.44 -13.61
C LEU A 351 -10.28 20.74 -12.79
N MET A 352 -9.41 20.89 -11.80
CA MET A 352 -9.34 22.09 -10.98
C MET A 352 -8.43 23.12 -11.65
N GLU A 353 -8.95 24.34 -11.84
CA GLU A 353 -8.21 25.52 -12.33
C GLU A 353 -8.07 26.50 -11.16
N LEU A 354 -6.85 26.72 -10.65
CA LEU A 354 -6.59 27.61 -9.51
C LEU A 354 -6.21 29.02 -10.00
N VAL A 355 -7.24 29.83 -10.31
CA VAL A 355 -7.12 31.17 -10.90
C VAL A 355 -6.79 32.26 -9.89
#